data_AF-A0A0L9UUD7-F1
#
_entry.id   AF-A0A0L9UUD7-F1
#
_cell.length_a   1.000
_cell.length_b   1.000
_cell.length_c   1.000
_cell.angle_alpha   90.00
_cell.angle_beta   90.00
_cell.angle_gamma   90.00
#
_symmetry.space_group_name_H-M   'P 1'
#
loop_
_entity.id
_entity.type
_entity.pdbx_description
1 polymer ?
#
loop_
_entity_poly.entity_id
_entity_poly.type
_entity_poly.pdbx_seq_one_letter_code
_entity_poly.pdbx_strand_id
1 'polypeptide(L)'
;MYCVRVTTMAMTVPSWRPTCCASSSSSSSASTAVINTEQLRSQIDHLHAEADTTRAKATNARLRLLRLSEAAEKLQKQAVMSIQKGEENYAREMLFQRKKVLQALDKSKRRIELLDELSAKLSEAISLKESQLIGNVNVNIEDITKDASSPVRIVAPKEEVQNDFSTTRHNLDPETMDFDNIQDVQLSIESEENSLDVKEIQNLQESVSVGISNEDSIARNLSEISSYEDFMERIDKKLSEIEAELVTVLNVSTLVLVNEERPNNSRLQQTIELLETIHGIRKRIRRTKEAELRI
;
A
#
# COMPACT_ATOMS: atom_id res chain seq x y z
N MET A 1 43.16 26.47 -1.39
CA MET A 1 42.73 26.91 -0.04
C MET A 1 41.46 27.71 -0.18
N TYR A 2 40.31 27.10 0.08
CA TYR A 2 39.01 27.79 0.09
C TYR A 2 38.44 27.67 1.50
N CYS A 3 38.31 28.80 2.19
CA CYS A 3 37.75 28.89 3.54
C CYS A 3 36.23 28.76 3.48
N VAL A 4 35.72 27.70 4.08
CA VAL A 4 34.29 27.48 4.37
C VAL A 4 33.91 28.36 5.57
N ARG A 5 32.96 29.28 5.41
CA ARG A 5 32.33 30.00 6.52
C ARG A 5 31.18 29.15 7.04
N VAL A 6 31.35 28.58 8.22
CA VAL A 6 30.30 27.92 8.99
C VAL A 6 29.59 29.00 9.83
N THR A 7 28.34 29.28 9.50
CA THR A 7 27.47 30.14 10.33
C THR A 7 26.76 29.24 11.34
N THR A 8 27.21 29.26 12.60
CA THR A 8 26.54 28.60 13.72
C THR A 8 25.40 29.49 14.20
N MET A 9 24.15 29.07 14.01
CA MET A 9 23.00 29.69 14.67
C MET A 9 22.88 29.14 16.10
N ALA A 10 23.01 30.03 17.07
CA ALA A 10 22.83 29.73 18.48
C ALA A 10 21.32 29.61 18.78
N MET A 11 20.90 28.43 19.23
CA MET A 11 19.55 28.21 19.76
C MET A 11 19.48 28.68 21.21
N THR A 12 18.65 29.68 21.48
CA THR A 12 18.31 30.14 22.83
C THR A 12 17.33 29.16 23.46
N VAL A 13 17.74 28.53 24.56
CA VAL A 13 16.92 27.61 25.35
C VAL A 13 16.06 28.41 26.33
N PRO A 14 14.72 28.26 26.36
CA PRO A 14 13.90 28.86 27.41
C PRO A 14 14.13 28.10 28.72
N SER A 15 14.71 28.79 29.71
CA SER A 15 14.82 28.32 31.09
C SER A 15 13.46 28.49 31.79
N TRP A 16 12.80 27.38 32.10
CA TRP A 16 11.59 27.37 32.94
C TRP A 16 12.01 27.16 34.39
N ARG A 17 11.87 28.21 35.21
CA ARG A 17 11.97 28.09 36.68
C ARG A 17 10.68 27.49 37.22
N PRO A 18 10.71 26.48 38.12
CA PRO A 18 9.55 26.10 38.89
C PRO A 18 9.44 27.02 40.11
N THR A 19 8.39 27.85 40.14
CA THR A 19 7.96 28.53 41.36
C THR A 19 7.17 27.52 42.19
N CYS A 20 7.74 27.12 43.32
CA CYS A 20 7.07 26.28 44.30
C CYS A 20 5.96 27.07 44.99
N CYS A 21 4.70 26.65 44.82
CA CYS A 21 3.60 27.02 45.71
C CYS A 21 3.27 25.81 46.57
N ALA A 22 3.63 25.89 47.85
CA ALA A 22 3.12 24.99 48.88
C ALA A 22 1.74 25.50 49.33
N SER A 23 0.73 24.65 49.27
CA SER A 23 -0.51 24.79 50.06
C SER A 23 -1.17 23.42 50.25
N SER A 24 -1.20 23.01 51.52
CA SER A 24 -2.34 22.39 52.21
C SER A 24 -2.86 21.05 51.73
N SER A 25 -2.41 20.01 52.43
CA SER A 25 -3.06 18.70 52.52
C SER A 25 -4.38 18.79 53.29
N SER A 26 -5.50 18.61 52.59
CA SER A 26 -6.76 18.11 53.17
C SER A 26 -7.74 17.72 52.05
N SER A 27 -8.14 16.43 52.04
CA SER A 27 -9.23 15.77 51.30
C SER A 27 -9.24 15.90 49.75
N SER A 28 -8.67 14.93 49.01
CA SER A 28 -8.67 14.98 47.53
C SER A 28 -8.65 13.62 46.80
N SER A 29 -9.31 12.59 47.32
CA SER A 29 -9.50 11.33 46.56
C SER A 29 -10.38 11.55 45.32
N ALA A 30 -11.43 12.37 45.43
CA ALA A 30 -12.36 12.66 44.33
C ALA A 30 -11.73 13.55 43.22
N SER A 31 -10.91 14.56 43.57
CA SER A 31 -10.31 15.47 42.60
C SER A 31 -9.29 14.77 41.69
N THR A 32 -8.56 13.79 42.22
CA THR A 32 -7.59 13.00 41.45
C THR A 32 -8.28 12.05 40.47
N ALA A 33 -9.42 11.46 40.87
CA ALA A 33 -10.23 10.62 40.00
C ALA A 33 -10.86 11.41 38.84
N VAL A 34 -11.37 12.62 39.11
CA VAL A 34 -11.95 13.49 38.08
C VAL A 34 -10.92 13.90 37.03
N ILE A 35 -9.71 14.30 37.45
CA ILE A 35 -8.61 14.66 36.51
C ILE A 35 -8.21 13.46 35.62
N ASN A 36 -8.20 12.24 36.18
CA ASN A 36 -7.89 11.02 35.43
C ASN A 36 -8.96 10.71 34.38
N THR A 37 -10.26 10.87 34.72
CA THR A 37 -11.35 10.67 33.74
C THR A 37 -11.32 11.67 32.59
N GLU A 38 -10.99 12.94 32.86
CA GLU A 38 -10.92 13.97 31.82
C GLU A 38 -9.72 13.77 30.89
N GLN A 39 -8.56 13.38 31.43
CA GLN A 39 -7.40 12.99 30.64
C GLN A 39 -7.72 11.80 29.72
N LEU A 40 -8.51 10.83 30.19
CA LEU A 40 -8.92 9.68 29.40
C LEU A 40 -9.88 10.05 28.26
N ARG A 41 -10.82 10.98 28.49
CA ARG A 41 -11.67 11.55 27.43
C ARG A 41 -10.85 12.24 26.35
N SER A 42 -9.90 13.09 26.74
CA SER A 42 -9.01 13.77 25.79
C SER A 42 -8.19 12.77 24.96
N GLN A 43 -7.74 11.65 25.54
CA GLN A 43 -7.06 10.58 24.79
C GLN A 43 -7.99 9.89 23.78
N ILE A 44 -9.25 9.64 24.15
CA ILE A 44 -10.25 9.04 23.26
C ILE A 44 -10.54 9.99 22.09
N ASP A 45 -10.75 11.28 22.35
CA ASP A 45 -10.96 12.29 21.31
C ASP A 45 -9.78 12.36 20.34
N HIS A 46 -8.55 12.29 20.88
CA HIS A 46 -7.34 12.25 20.06
C HIS A 46 -7.29 11.01 19.17
N LEU A 47 -7.62 9.82 19.70
CA LEU A 47 -7.67 8.59 18.93
C LEU A 47 -8.76 8.62 17.85
N HIS A 48 -9.93 9.22 18.12
CA HIS A 48 -10.96 9.42 17.10
C HIS A 48 -10.47 10.31 15.95
N ALA A 49 -9.83 11.44 16.28
CA ALA A 49 -9.24 12.31 15.27
C ALA A 49 -8.19 11.56 14.42
N GLU A 50 -7.34 10.74 15.05
CA GLU A 50 -6.36 9.93 14.32
C GLU A 50 -7.03 8.87 13.43
N ALA A 51 -8.08 8.20 13.92
CA ALA A 51 -8.85 7.22 13.17
C ALA A 51 -9.51 7.85 11.92
N ASP A 52 -10.10 9.03 12.07
CA ASP A 52 -10.74 9.75 10.97
C ASP A 52 -9.72 10.19 9.91
N THR A 53 -8.56 10.70 10.34
CA THR A 53 -7.48 11.05 9.40
C THR A 53 -6.93 9.82 8.68
N THR A 54 -6.85 8.67 9.36
CA THR A 54 -6.40 7.40 8.78
C THR A 54 -7.40 6.90 7.74
N ARG A 55 -8.70 6.96 8.06
CA ARG A 55 -9.78 6.60 7.12
C ARG A 55 -9.77 7.50 5.88
N ALA A 56 -9.58 8.82 6.06
CA ALA A 56 -9.47 9.77 4.95
C ALA A 56 -8.23 9.49 4.06
N LYS A 57 -7.10 9.11 4.66
CA LYS A 57 -5.91 8.68 3.90
C LYS A 57 -6.20 7.39 3.10
N ALA A 58 -6.93 6.45 3.68
CA ALA A 58 -7.29 5.20 3.01
C ALA A 58 -8.22 5.44 1.81
N THR A 59 -9.25 6.30 1.97
CA THR A 59 -10.16 6.66 0.87
C THR A 59 -9.41 7.38 -0.27
N ASN A 60 -8.48 8.29 0.05
CA ASN A 60 -7.63 8.92 -0.95
C ASN A 60 -6.75 7.91 -1.72
N ALA A 61 -6.17 6.93 -1.00
CA ALA A 61 -5.38 5.87 -1.62
C ALA A 61 -6.24 4.98 -2.54
N ARG A 62 -7.51 4.71 -2.18
CA ARG A 62 -8.48 4.01 -3.05
C ARG A 62 -8.81 4.81 -4.32
N LEU A 63 -9.02 6.12 -4.20
CA LEU A 63 -9.25 6.98 -5.36
C LEU A 63 -8.03 6.98 -6.31
N ARG A 64 -6.81 7.03 -5.75
CA ARG A 64 -5.58 6.91 -6.54
C ARG A 64 -5.50 5.55 -7.23
N LEU A 65 -5.85 4.48 -6.53
CA LEU A 65 -5.88 3.12 -7.10
C LEU A 65 -6.79 3.05 -8.33
N LEU A 66 -8.01 3.61 -8.24
CA LEU A 66 -8.96 3.68 -9.37
C LEU A 66 -8.37 4.43 -10.57
N ARG A 67 -7.80 5.62 -10.34
CA ARG A 67 -7.16 6.42 -11.40
C ARG A 67 -5.98 5.68 -12.05
N LEU A 68 -5.17 4.98 -11.26
CA LEU A 68 -4.05 4.17 -11.78
C LEU A 68 -4.54 2.96 -12.59
N SER A 69 -5.62 2.30 -12.16
CA SER A 69 -6.21 1.20 -12.94
C SER A 69 -6.73 1.69 -14.30
N GLU A 70 -7.41 2.84 -14.32
CA GLU A 70 -7.91 3.43 -15.56
C GLU A 70 -6.76 3.82 -16.50
N ALA A 71 -5.71 4.47 -15.96
CA ALA A 71 -4.53 4.84 -16.73
C ALA A 71 -3.82 3.61 -17.32
N ALA A 72 -3.70 2.53 -16.55
CA ALA A 72 -3.12 1.29 -17.04
C ALA A 72 -3.94 0.71 -18.21
N GLU A 73 -5.27 0.70 -18.10
CA GLU A 73 -6.16 0.22 -19.17
C GLU A 73 -6.04 1.06 -20.44
N LYS A 74 -5.98 2.40 -20.31
CA LYS A 74 -5.76 3.31 -21.45
C LYS A 74 -4.45 3.00 -22.19
N LEU A 75 -3.35 2.81 -21.45
CA LEU A 75 -2.05 2.45 -22.04
C LEU A 75 -2.10 1.09 -22.75
N GLN A 76 -2.85 0.12 -22.22
CA GLN A 76 -3.04 -1.17 -22.90
C GLN A 76 -3.85 -1.02 -24.18
N LYS A 77 -4.94 -0.24 -24.16
CA LYS A 77 -5.73 0.04 -25.38
C LYS A 77 -4.86 0.72 -26.44
N GLN A 78 -4.07 1.71 -26.05
CA GLN A 78 -3.13 2.39 -26.96
C GLN A 78 -2.10 1.42 -27.53
N ALA A 79 -1.49 0.57 -26.70
CA ALA A 79 -0.55 -0.45 -27.17
C ALA A 79 -1.20 -1.40 -28.20
N VAL A 80 -2.40 -1.90 -27.93
CA VAL A 80 -3.14 -2.77 -28.85
C VAL A 80 -3.44 -2.07 -30.18
N MET A 81 -3.89 -0.81 -30.13
CA MET A 81 -4.15 -0.03 -31.34
C MET A 81 -2.88 0.22 -32.17
N SER A 82 -1.76 0.50 -31.53
CA SER A 82 -0.48 0.71 -32.23
C SER A 82 0.08 -0.56 -32.85
N ILE A 83 -0.11 -1.73 -32.20
CA ILE A 83 0.20 -3.02 -32.84
C ILE A 83 -0.61 -3.21 -34.12
N GLN A 84 -1.92 -2.93 -34.08
CA GLN A 84 -2.79 -3.05 -35.26
C GLN A 84 -2.38 -2.10 -36.40
N LYS A 85 -1.82 -0.93 -36.07
CA LYS A 85 -1.29 0.03 -37.04
C LYS A 85 0.11 -0.31 -37.56
N GLY A 86 0.77 -1.33 -37.01
CA GLY A 86 2.16 -1.69 -37.34
C GLY A 86 3.22 -0.85 -36.62
N GLU A 87 2.84 -0.04 -35.63
CA GLU A 87 3.73 0.82 -34.84
C GLU A 87 4.27 0.07 -33.60
N GLU A 88 5.01 -1.02 -33.82
CA GLU A 88 5.45 -1.89 -32.72
C GLU A 88 6.33 -1.19 -31.67
N ASN A 89 7.21 -0.30 -32.09
CA ASN A 89 8.10 0.43 -31.18
C ASN A 89 7.31 1.31 -30.20
N TYR A 90 6.27 1.98 -30.69
CA TYR A 90 5.39 2.79 -29.85
C TYR A 90 4.56 1.90 -28.91
N ALA A 91 4.08 0.75 -29.38
CA ALA A 91 3.39 -0.21 -28.53
C ALA A 91 4.27 -0.73 -27.38
N ARG A 92 5.56 -1.01 -27.66
CA ARG A 92 6.54 -1.41 -26.62
C ARG A 92 6.71 -0.31 -25.57
N GLU A 93 6.78 0.96 -25.99
CA GLU A 93 6.87 2.09 -25.06
C GLU A 93 5.60 2.20 -24.20
N MET A 94 4.41 2.09 -24.78
CA MET A 94 3.14 2.10 -24.03
C MET A 94 3.07 0.96 -23.00
N LEU A 95 3.54 -0.24 -23.35
CA LEU A 95 3.62 -1.38 -22.43
C LEU A 95 4.65 -1.15 -21.31
N PHE A 96 5.77 -0.49 -21.60
CA PHE A 96 6.76 -0.11 -20.60
C PHE A 96 6.20 0.90 -19.61
N GLN A 97 5.48 1.92 -20.08
CA GLN A 97 4.79 2.87 -19.20
C GLN A 97 3.69 2.18 -18.38
N ARG A 98 2.93 1.26 -18.98
CA ARG A 98 1.93 0.46 -18.25
C ARG A 98 2.57 -0.33 -17.12
N LYS A 99 3.74 -0.93 -17.33
CA LYS A 99 4.49 -1.64 -16.28
C LYS A 99 4.79 -0.74 -15.08
N LYS A 100 5.21 0.51 -15.33
CA LYS A 100 5.44 1.50 -14.25
C LYS A 100 4.14 1.84 -13.51
N VAL A 101 3.04 2.06 -14.24
CA VAL A 101 1.73 2.33 -13.64
C VAL A 101 1.25 1.16 -12.77
N LEU A 102 1.42 -0.07 -13.23
CA LEU A 102 1.09 -1.28 -12.46
C LEU A 102 1.93 -1.38 -11.18
N GLN A 103 3.23 -1.05 -11.22
CA GLN A 103 4.04 -1.00 -10.01
C GLN A 103 3.55 0.05 -9.01
N ALA A 104 3.13 1.23 -9.48
CA ALA A 104 2.52 2.25 -8.64
C ALA A 104 1.17 1.81 -8.07
N LEU A 105 0.39 1.04 -8.84
CA LEU A 105 -0.89 0.47 -8.44
C LEU A 105 -0.70 -0.53 -7.28
N ASP A 106 0.30 -1.42 -7.37
CA ASP A 106 0.61 -2.37 -6.29
C ASP A 106 1.08 -1.67 -5.01
N LYS A 107 1.87 -0.59 -5.14
CA LYS A 107 2.22 0.25 -3.98
C LYS A 107 0.98 0.88 -3.34
N SER A 108 0.01 1.31 -4.15
CA SER A 108 -1.25 1.89 -3.65
C SER A 108 -2.10 0.84 -2.93
N LYS A 109 -2.17 -0.41 -3.43
CA LYS A 109 -2.86 -1.52 -2.76
C LYS A 109 -2.29 -1.81 -1.38
N ARG A 110 -0.97 -1.99 -1.29
CA ARG A 110 -0.27 -2.23 0.00
C ARG A 110 -0.51 -1.10 0.99
N ARG A 111 -0.55 0.16 0.52
CA ARG A 111 -0.86 1.31 1.37
C ARG A 111 -2.29 1.27 1.90
N ILE A 112 -3.26 0.86 1.09
CA ILE A 112 -4.65 0.70 1.54
C ILE A 112 -4.72 -0.37 2.62
N GLU A 113 -4.10 -1.54 2.40
CA GLU A 113 -4.06 -2.64 3.37
C GLU A 113 -3.50 -2.18 4.73
N LEU A 114 -2.35 -1.49 4.73
CA LEU A 114 -1.75 -0.97 5.96
C LEU A 114 -2.62 0.09 6.66
N LEU A 115 -3.28 0.97 5.91
CA LEU A 115 -4.17 1.98 6.47
C LEU A 115 -5.45 1.36 7.04
N ASP A 116 -5.96 0.30 6.42
CA ASP A 116 -7.12 -0.45 6.91
C ASP A 116 -6.76 -1.22 8.19
N GLU A 117 -5.58 -1.83 8.25
CA GLU A 117 -5.07 -2.47 9.48
C GLU A 117 -4.89 -1.44 10.60
N LEU A 118 -4.27 -0.29 10.32
CA LEU A 118 -4.11 0.78 11.29
C LEU A 118 -5.47 1.30 11.77
N SER A 119 -6.43 1.48 10.86
CA SER A 119 -7.79 1.90 11.22
C SER A 119 -8.44 0.89 12.16
N ALA A 120 -8.29 -0.42 11.91
CA ALA A 120 -8.82 -1.46 12.79
C ALA A 120 -8.16 -1.42 14.18
N LYS A 121 -6.84 -1.20 14.23
CA LYS A 121 -6.09 -1.08 15.49
C LYS A 121 -6.47 0.16 16.29
N LEU A 122 -6.72 1.29 15.62
CA LEU A 122 -7.23 2.50 16.27
C LEU A 122 -8.64 2.28 16.83
N SER A 123 -9.52 1.59 16.09
CA SER A 123 -10.85 1.22 16.61
C SER A 123 -10.75 0.30 17.84
N GLU A 124 -9.86 -0.69 17.83
CA GLU A 124 -9.60 -1.56 18.99
C GLU A 124 -9.11 -0.73 20.21
N ALA A 125 -8.16 0.18 19.99
CA ALA A 125 -7.63 1.06 21.04
C ALA A 125 -8.70 2.00 21.62
N ILE A 126 -9.55 2.57 20.77
CA ILE A 126 -10.70 3.38 21.17
C ILE A 126 -11.63 2.55 22.06
N SER A 127 -12.05 1.35 21.62
CA SER A 127 -12.94 0.49 22.42
C SER A 127 -12.35 0.10 23.77
N LEU A 128 -11.03 -0.17 23.84
CA LEU A 128 -10.35 -0.45 25.11
C LEU A 128 -10.35 0.77 26.04
N LYS A 129 -10.10 1.97 25.51
CA LYS A 129 -10.07 3.22 26.27
C LYS A 129 -11.48 3.66 26.72
N GLU A 130 -12.48 3.49 25.87
CA GLU A 130 -13.90 3.69 26.21
C GLU A 130 -14.33 2.74 27.32
N SER A 131 -13.94 1.47 27.24
CA SER A 131 -14.21 0.48 28.30
C SER A 131 -13.55 0.88 29.63
N GLN A 132 -12.31 1.40 29.57
CA GLN A 132 -11.62 1.95 30.75
C GLN A 132 -12.36 3.18 31.31
N LEU A 133 -12.88 4.06 30.45
CA LEU A 133 -13.63 5.24 30.87
C LEU A 133 -14.93 4.86 31.58
N ILE A 134 -15.67 3.89 31.02
CA ILE A 134 -16.89 3.35 31.65
C ILE A 134 -16.55 2.76 33.02
N GLY A 135 -15.47 1.98 33.13
CA GLY A 135 -15.00 1.43 34.40
C GLY A 135 -14.70 2.52 35.44
N ASN A 136 -13.97 3.56 35.05
CA ASN A 136 -13.62 4.67 35.96
C ASN A 136 -14.85 5.49 36.40
N VAL A 137 -15.83 5.67 35.52
CA VAL A 137 -17.09 6.35 35.87
C VAL A 137 -17.90 5.51 36.86
N ASN A 138 -17.99 4.18 36.69
CA ASN A 138 -18.69 3.30 37.61
C ASN A 138 -18.07 3.30 39.02
N VAL A 139 -16.73 3.24 39.14
CA VAL A 139 -16.04 3.29 40.44
C VAL A 139 -16.30 4.63 41.15
N ASN A 140 -16.31 5.74 40.42
CA ASN A 140 -16.59 7.05 41.00
C ASN A 140 -18.04 7.15 41.53
N ILE A 141 -19.01 6.50 40.87
CA ILE A 141 -20.41 6.45 41.33
C ILE A 141 -20.54 5.59 42.60
N GLU A 142 -19.82 4.47 42.70
CA GLU A 142 -19.82 3.61 43.89
C GLU A 142 -19.18 4.28 45.12
N ASP A 143 -18.16 5.12 44.94
CA ASP A 143 -17.58 5.92 46.03
C ASP A 143 -18.52 7.04 46.50
N ILE A 144 -19.25 7.68 45.58
CA ILE A 144 -20.24 8.72 45.93
C ILE A 144 -21.44 8.12 46.69
N THR A 145 -21.86 6.90 46.36
CA THR A 145 -23.01 6.25 46.99
C THR A 145 -22.73 5.68 48.40
N LYS A 146 -21.46 5.43 48.73
CA LYS A 146 -21.07 4.99 50.10
C LYS A 146 -21.01 6.15 51.10
N ASP A 147 -20.66 7.36 50.67
CA ASP A 147 -20.62 8.56 51.52
C ASP A 147 -21.95 9.33 51.59
N ALA A 148 -22.89 9.05 50.68
CA ALA A 148 -24.21 9.69 50.64
C ALA A 148 -25.34 8.75 51.09
N SER A 149 -25.26 8.19 52.31
CA SER A 149 -26.43 7.63 52.99
C SER A 149 -27.30 8.78 53.53
N SER A 150 -27.94 9.52 52.63
CA SER A 150 -29.01 10.46 52.96
C SER A 150 -30.24 10.09 52.11
N PRO A 151 -31.42 9.89 52.72
CA PRO A 151 -32.61 9.44 51.98
C PRO A 151 -33.03 10.50 50.95
N VAL A 152 -32.93 10.17 49.66
CA VAL A 152 -33.49 10.98 48.57
C VAL A 152 -35.02 10.93 48.66
N ARG A 153 -35.63 11.99 49.19
CA ARG A 153 -37.08 12.15 49.25
C ARG A 153 -37.56 12.73 47.92
N ILE A 154 -37.99 11.88 47.00
CA ILE A 154 -38.61 12.32 45.74
C ILE A 154 -39.99 12.90 46.07
N VAL A 155 -40.17 14.21 45.83
CA VAL A 155 -41.47 14.89 45.93
C VAL A 155 -42.07 14.97 44.53
N ALA A 156 -43.22 14.32 44.33
CA ALA A 156 -43.97 14.41 43.07
C ALA A 156 -44.51 15.85 42.89
N PRO A 157 -44.36 16.46 41.69
CA PRO A 157 -44.97 17.76 41.40
C PRO A 157 -46.49 17.65 41.49
N LYS A 158 -47.11 18.56 42.24
CA LYS A 158 -48.57 18.69 42.29
C LYS A 158 -49.07 19.35 41.02
N GLU A 159 -50.09 18.76 40.40
CA GLU A 159 -50.89 19.37 39.34
C GLU A 159 -51.57 20.64 39.87
N GLU A 160 -51.37 21.75 39.16
CA GLU A 160 -52.33 22.85 39.12
C GLU A 160 -52.75 23.12 37.68
N VAL A 161 -54.06 23.23 37.53
CA VAL A 161 -54.88 23.13 36.32
C VAL A 161 -55.20 24.53 35.81
N GLN A 162 -55.00 24.74 34.49
CA GLN A 162 -55.67 25.69 33.57
C GLN A 162 -55.50 27.20 33.85
N ASN A 163 -55.44 28.14 32.91
CA ASN A 163 -55.82 28.30 31.49
C ASN A 163 -55.15 29.65 31.05
N ASP A 164 -54.84 30.04 29.81
CA ASP A 164 -55.66 30.02 28.59
C ASP A 164 -54.94 30.74 27.40
N PHE A 165 -55.41 30.46 26.17
CA PHE A 165 -55.22 31.14 24.85
C PHE A 165 -53.85 31.03 24.11
N SER A 166 -53.76 30.75 22.79
CA SER A 166 -54.72 30.51 21.71
C SER A 166 -54.02 29.98 20.43
N THR A 167 -54.70 29.05 19.76
CA THR A 167 -54.82 28.81 18.29
C THR A 167 -53.59 28.75 17.37
N THR A 168 -53.35 27.57 16.77
CA THR A 168 -53.58 27.28 15.32
C THR A 168 -52.65 26.14 14.85
N ARG A 169 -53.24 24.98 14.52
CA ARG A 169 -52.60 23.93 13.73
C ARG A 169 -52.62 24.33 12.26
N HIS A 170 -51.47 24.31 11.60
CA HIS A 170 -51.39 24.06 10.17
C HIS A 170 -50.27 23.05 9.90
N ASN A 171 -50.67 21.95 9.26
CA ASN A 171 -49.80 21.08 8.47
C ASN A 171 -48.98 21.93 7.48
N LEU A 172 -47.80 21.45 7.08
CA LEU A 172 -47.30 21.43 5.70
C LEU A 172 -45.88 20.82 5.70
N ASP A 173 -45.74 19.70 5.00
CA ASP A 173 -44.54 19.38 4.19
C ASP A 173 -44.65 20.23 2.90
N PRO A 174 -43.57 20.78 2.30
CA PRO A 174 -42.94 20.06 1.18
C PRO A 174 -41.46 20.43 0.81
N GLU A 175 -40.87 19.51 0.04
CA GLU A 175 -40.04 19.70 -1.18
C GLU A 175 -38.55 20.14 -1.14
N THR A 176 -37.73 19.20 -1.65
CA THR A 176 -36.69 19.35 -2.70
C THR A 176 -35.89 20.65 -2.81
N MET A 177 -34.57 20.55 -2.60
CA MET A 177 -33.59 21.44 -3.25
C MET A 177 -32.49 20.62 -3.90
N ASP A 178 -32.51 20.65 -5.24
CA ASP A 178 -31.36 20.38 -6.10
C ASP A 178 -30.26 21.41 -5.86
N PHE A 179 -29.00 20.95 -5.89
CA PHE A 179 -27.85 21.79 -6.19
C PHE A 179 -26.90 21.05 -7.13
N ASP A 180 -27.20 21.16 -8.42
CA ASP A 180 -26.18 21.15 -9.47
C ASP A 180 -25.34 22.42 -9.34
N ASN A 181 -24.04 22.28 -9.04
CA ASN A 181 -23.01 23.18 -9.55
C ASN A 181 -21.60 22.60 -9.28
N ILE A 182 -21.10 21.77 -10.20
CA ILE A 182 -19.66 21.50 -10.31
C ILE A 182 -19.16 22.38 -11.45
N GLN A 183 -18.70 23.57 -11.07
CA GLN A 183 -17.98 24.47 -11.95
C GLN A 183 -16.57 23.89 -12.19
N ASP A 184 -16.23 23.75 -13.46
CA ASP A 184 -14.88 23.46 -13.96
C ASP A 184 -13.84 24.37 -13.31
N VAL A 185 -12.80 23.78 -12.69
CA VAL A 185 -11.59 24.51 -12.31
C VAL A 185 -10.38 23.82 -12.92
N GLN A 186 -9.81 24.51 -13.88
CA GLN A 186 -8.64 24.15 -14.66
C GLN A 186 -7.38 24.81 -14.07
N LEU A 187 -6.26 24.07 -14.18
CA LEU A 187 -4.83 24.46 -14.08
C LEU A 187 -4.21 24.75 -12.70
N SER A 188 -3.18 23.97 -12.35
CA SER A 188 -1.78 24.40 -12.58
C SER A 188 -0.81 23.21 -12.44
N ILE A 189 0.05 23.07 -13.44
CA ILE A 189 1.18 22.13 -13.50
C ILE A 189 2.41 22.94 -13.10
N GLU A 190 3.16 22.48 -12.10
CA GLU A 190 4.51 22.95 -11.83
C GLU A 190 5.44 21.74 -11.92
N SER A 191 6.29 21.76 -12.96
CA SER A 191 7.28 20.74 -13.25
C SER A 191 8.63 21.21 -12.71
N GLU A 192 9.17 20.53 -11.71
CA GLU A 192 10.60 20.61 -11.39
C GLU A 192 11.34 19.48 -12.11
N GLU A 193 12.11 19.90 -13.11
CA GLU A 193 13.10 19.16 -13.87
C GLU A 193 14.33 18.91 -13.00
N ASN A 194 14.76 17.64 -12.88
CA ASN A 194 16.10 17.33 -12.41
C ASN A 194 16.77 16.40 -13.42
N SER A 195 17.73 16.96 -14.15
CA SER A 195 18.57 16.32 -15.15
C SER A 195 19.52 15.30 -14.52
N LEU A 196 19.54 14.05 -15.00
CA LEU A 196 20.68 13.15 -14.79
C LEU A 196 20.96 12.30 -16.04
N ASP A 197 22.06 12.70 -16.68
CA ASP A 197 23.10 11.98 -17.44
C ASP A 197 22.73 10.73 -18.28
N VAL A 198 22.90 10.88 -19.61
CA VAL A 198 22.60 9.92 -20.68
C VAL A 198 23.81 9.04 -21.03
N LYS A 199 24.94 9.13 -20.30
CA LYS A 199 26.19 8.46 -20.71
C LYS A 199 26.33 6.97 -20.39
N GLU A 200 25.43 6.37 -19.62
CA GLU A 200 25.64 4.99 -19.14
C GLU A 200 24.91 3.92 -19.99
N ILE A 201 23.97 4.30 -20.86
CA ILE A 201 23.13 3.35 -21.62
C ILE A 201 23.82 2.86 -22.91
N GLN A 202 24.76 3.64 -23.46
CA GLN A 202 25.38 3.31 -24.75
C GLN A 202 26.33 2.10 -24.71
N ASN A 203 26.93 1.81 -23.55
CA ASN A 203 27.91 0.73 -23.43
C ASN A 203 27.31 -0.68 -23.31
N LEU A 204 26.00 -0.80 -23.04
CA LEU A 204 25.33 -2.11 -22.95
C LEU A 204 24.78 -2.56 -24.32
N GLN A 205 24.40 -1.62 -25.18
CA GLN A 205 23.78 -1.92 -26.47
C GLN A 205 24.78 -2.45 -27.51
N GLU A 206 26.08 -2.16 -27.36
CA GLU A 206 27.14 -2.63 -28.26
C GLU A 206 27.52 -4.11 -28.03
N SER A 207 27.08 -4.70 -26.91
CA SER A 207 27.44 -6.09 -26.55
C SER A 207 26.42 -7.16 -26.98
N VAL A 208 25.25 -6.75 -27.46
CA VAL A 208 24.14 -7.67 -27.86
C VAL A 208 23.84 -7.55 -29.36
N SER A 209 24.89 -7.42 -30.17
CA SER A 209 24.81 -7.49 -31.63
C SER A 209 25.76 -8.56 -32.17
N VAL A 210 25.55 -9.80 -31.74
CA VAL A 210 26.17 -10.98 -32.36
C VAL A 210 25.11 -12.08 -32.41
N GLY A 211 24.66 -12.42 -33.61
CA GLY A 211 23.87 -13.63 -33.90
C GLY A 211 22.52 -13.40 -34.56
N ILE A 212 22.54 -13.06 -35.86
CA ILE A 212 21.37 -13.05 -36.75
C ILE A 212 20.91 -14.49 -37.05
N SER A 213 19.60 -14.65 -37.32
CA SER A 213 18.97 -15.66 -38.19
C SER A 213 18.37 -16.91 -37.53
N ASN A 214 17.04 -16.98 -37.49
CA ASN A 214 16.24 -18.09 -38.05
C ASN A 214 14.73 -17.88 -37.85
N GLU A 215 14.17 -16.82 -38.43
CA GLU A 215 12.72 -16.57 -38.44
C GLU A 215 11.94 -17.70 -39.14
N ASP A 216 12.51 -18.29 -40.21
CA ASP A 216 11.94 -19.41 -40.95
C ASP A 216 11.84 -20.71 -40.13
N SER A 217 12.66 -20.85 -39.09
CA SER A 217 12.57 -21.99 -38.17
C SER A 217 11.40 -21.82 -37.19
N ILE A 218 11.14 -20.58 -36.75
CA ILE A 218 10.07 -20.28 -35.80
C ILE A 218 8.71 -20.53 -36.47
N ALA A 219 8.55 -20.08 -37.72
CA ALA A 219 7.32 -20.28 -38.49
C ALA A 219 7.03 -21.77 -38.77
N ARG A 220 8.03 -22.58 -39.13
CA ARG A 220 7.87 -24.04 -39.31
C ARG A 220 7.58 -24.78 -38.01
N ASN A 221 8.18 -24.35 -36.89
CA ASN A 221 7.94 -24.96 -35.58
C ASN A 221 6.50 -24.79 -35.09
N LEU A 222 5.80 -23.74 -35.54
CA LEU A 222 4.40 -23.49 -35.18
C LEU A 222 3.40 -24.22 -36.09
N SER A 223 3.75 -24.46 -37.36
CA SER A 223 2.85 -25.11 -38.33
C SER A 223 2.65 -26.62 -38.10
N GLU A 224 3.51 -27.27 -37.33
CA GLU A 224 3.42 -28.71 -36.99
C GLU A 224 2.77 -28.97 -35.62
N ILE A 225 2.22 -27.95 -34.97
CA ILE A 225 1.57 -28.10 -33.67
C ILE A 225 0.11 -28.52 -33.87
N SER A 226 -0.13 -29.83 -33.93
CA SER A 226 -1.49 -30.37 -34.06
C SER A 226 -2.21 -30.57 -32.72
N SER A 227 -1.47 -30.67 -31.60
CA SER A 227 -2.04 -30.87 -30.26
C SER A 227 -1.23 -30.20 -29.15
N TYR A 228 -1.85 -30.08 -27.96
CA TYR A 228 -1.18 -29.58 -26.75
C TYR A 228 -0.01 -30.46 -26.33
N GLU A 229 -0.14 -31.78 -26.46
CA GLU A 229 0.93 -32.72 -26.14
C GLU A 229 2.14 -32.52 -27.05
N ASP A 230 1.92 -32.40 -28.37
CA ASP A 230 3.00 -32.14 -29.33
C ASP A 230 3.69 -30.80 -29.06
N PHE A 231 2.94 -29.81 -28.58
CA PHE A 231 3.51 -28.53 -28.16
C PHE A 231 4.44 -28.70 -26.96
N MET A 232 3.97 -29.39 -25.90
CA MET A 232 4.75 -29.63 -24.68
C MET A 232 6.00 -30.48 -24.96
N GLU A 233 5.91 -31.47 -25.85
CA GLU A 233 7.06 -32.28 -26.27
C GLU A 233 8.13 -31.44 -26.99
N ARG A 234 7.72 -30.51 -27.87
CA ARG A 234 8.68 -29.58 -28.51
C ARG A 234 9.34 -28.64 -27.52
N ILE A 235 8.59 -28.14 -26.53
CA ILE A 235 9.16 -27.31 -25.46
C ILE A 235 10.18 -28.13 -24.64
N ASP A 236 9.85 -29.37 -24.25
CA ASP A 236 10.81 -30.22 -23.53
C ASP A 236 12.05 -30.52 -24.37
N LYS A 237 11.89 -30.77 -25.67
CA LYS A 237 13.01 -30.97 -26.60
C LYS A 237 13.92 -29.75 -26.65
N LYS A 238 13.36 -28.55 -26.78
CA LYS A 238 14.14 -27.30 -26.81
C LYS A 238 14.84 -27.03 -25.48
N LEU A 239 14.16 -27.29 -24.36
CA LEU A 239 14.78 -27.21 -23.05
C LEU A 239 15.90 -28.25 -22.88
N SER A 240 15.77 -29.43 -23.49
CA SER A 240 16.82 -30.46 -23.49
C SER A 240 18.06 -30.05 -24.30
N GLU A 241 17.86 -29.39 -25.44
CA GLU A 241 18.95 -28.83 -26.24
C GLU A 241 19.70 -27.76 -25.44
N ILE A 242 18.97 -26.82 -24.81
CA ILE A 242 19.57 -25.77 -23.97
C ILE A 242 20.28 -26.37 -22.75
N GLU A 243 19.68 -27.37 -22.09
CA GLU A 243 20.30 -28.07 -20.95
C GLU A 243 21.65 -28.70 -21.36
N ALA A 244 21.70 -29.35 -22.53
CA ALA A 244 22.95 -29.92 -23.04
C ALA A 244 24.00 -28.84 -23.31
N GLU A 245 23.62 -27.73 -23.96
CA GLU A 245 24.52 -26.59 -24.21
C GLU A 245 25.04 -25.99 -22.91
N LEU A 246 24.18 -25.74 -21.92
CA LEU A 246 24.59 -25.20 -20.62
C LEU A 246 25.53 -26.14 -19.87
N VAL A 247 25.30 -27.46 -19.93
CA VAL A 247 26.22 -28.46 -19.37
C VAL A 247 27.57 -28.41 -20.07
N THR A 248 27.62 -28.21 -21.40
CA THR A 248 28.89 -28.05 -22.10
C THR A 248 29.62 -26.76 -21.68
N VAL A 249 28.91 -25.65 -21.54
CA VAL A 249 29.47 -24.37 -21.06
C VAL A 249 30.00 -24.52 -19.65
N LEU A 250 29.28 -25.22 -18.77
CA LEU A 250 29.69 -25.52 -17.40
C LEU A 250 30.97 -26.37 -17.39
N ASN A 251 31.04 -27.41 -18.21
CA ASN A 251 32.19 -28.30 -18.31
C ASN A 251 33.43 -27.56 -18.84
N VAL A 252 33.28 -26.77 -19.90
CA VAL A 252 34.36 -25.93 -20.44
C VAL A 252 34.82 -24.92 -19.40
N SER A 253 33.88 -24.24 -18.73
CA SER A 253 34.22 -23.26 -17.68
C SER A 253 34.91 -23.93 -16.49
N THR A 254 34.53 -25.16 -16.14
CA THR A 254 35.18 -25.94 -15.08
C THR A 254 36.61 -26.35 -15.47
N LEU A 255 36.85 -26.68 -16.74
CA LEU A 255 38.19 -27.01 -17.25
C LEU A 255 39.10 -25.76 -17.36
N VAL A 256 38.53 -24.61 -17.72
CA VAL A 256 39.26 -23.35 -17.95
C VAL A 256 39.54 -22.62 -16.63
N LEU A 257 38.62 -22.66 -15.66
CA LEU A 257 38.79 -21.98 -14.37
C LEU A 257 39.65 -22.82 -13.41
N VAL A 258 40.72 -22.19 -12.92
CA VAL A 258 41.55 -22.70 -11.83
C VAL A 258 40.68 -22.89 -10.58
N ASN A 259 40.91 -23.95 -9.81
CA ASN A 259 40.04 -24.38 -8.69
C ASN A 259 39.64 -23.26 -7.71
N GLU A 260 40.48 -22.22 -7.55
CA GLU A 260 40.25 -21.09 -6.65
C GLU A 260 39.30 -20.00 -7.21
N GLU A 261 39.19 -19.86 -8.54
CA GLU A 261 38.31 -18.87 -9.19
C GLU A 261 36.89 -19.40 -9.44
N ARG A 262 36.69 -20.71 -9.28
CA ARG A 262 35.40 -21.38 -9.52
C ARG A 262 34.24 -20.86 -8.67
N PRO A 263 34.34 -20.71 -7.33
CA PRO A 263 33.21 -20.25 -6.53
C PRO A 263 32.94 -18.73 -6.66
N ASN A 264 33.90 -17.97 -7.18
CA ASN A 264 33.80 -16.50 -7.27
C ASN A 264 33.33 -16.02 -8.66
N ASN A 265 33.17 -16.92 -9.62
CA ASN A 265 32.74 -16.56 -10.96
C ASN A 265 31.21 -16.42 -11.02
N SER A 266 30.73 -15.18 -11.03
CA SER A 266 29.29 -14.86 -11.09
C SER A 266 28.60 -15.41 -12.34
N ARG A 267 29.30 -15.53 -13.48
CA ARG A 267 28.74 -16.11 -14.72
C ARG A 267 28.58 -17.62 -14.61
N LEU A 268 29.53 -18.31 -13.96
CA LEU A 268 29.41 -19.74 -13.69
C LEU A 268 28.23 -20.01 -12.75
N GLN A 269 28.10 -19.23 -11.68
CA GLN A 269 26.98 -19.34 -10.74
C GLN A 269 25.62 -19.11 -11.43
N GLN A 270 25.52 -18.07 -12.26
CA GLN A 270 24.32 -17.82 -13.08
C GLN A 270 23.99 -18.98 -14.03
N THR A 271 25.02 -19.63 -14.60
CA THR A 271 24.84 -20.79 -15.49
C THR A 271 24.28 -22.00 -14.72
N ILE A 272 24.76 -22.23 -13.48
CA ILE A 272 24.25 -23.29 -12.59
C ILE A 272 22.80 -23.02 -12.21
N GLU A 273 22.47 -21.80 -11.78
CA GLU A 273 21.10 -21.41 -11.43
C GLU A 273 20.16 -21.55 -12.63
N LEU A 274 20.58 -21.13 -13.82
CA LEU A 274 19.80 -21.29 -15.04
C LEU A 274 19.55 -22.78 -15.35
N LEU A 275 20.57 -23.63 -15.20
CA LEU A 275 20.45 -25.07 -15.40
C LEU A 275 19.42 -25.69 -14.43
N GLU A 276 19.46 -25.32 -13.15
CA GLU A 276 18.49 -25.77 -12.14
C GLU A 276 17.06 -25.35 -12.49
N THR A 277 16.86 -24.11 -12.95
CA THR A 277 15.53 -23.64 -13.35
C THR A 277 14.99 -24.41 -14.56
N ILE A 278 15.82 -24.68 -15.56
CA ILE A 278 15.44 -25.46 -16.75
C ILE A 278 15.08 -26.89 -16.35
N HIS A 279 15.90 -27.52 -15.52
CA HIS A 279 15.63 -28.86 -15.01
C HIS A 279 14.29 -28.92 -14.24
N GLY A 280 14.01 -27.90 -13.43
CA GLY A 280 12.74 -27.74 -12.72
C GLY A 280 11.54 -27.63 -13.66
N ILE A 281 11.66 -26.88 -14.76
CA ILE A 281 10.61 -26.74 -15.78
C ILE A 281 10.37 -28.09 -16.47
N ARG A 282 11.41 -28.75 -16.96
CA ARG A 282 11.30 -30.07 -17.61
C ARG A 282 10.66 -31.12 -16.71
N LYS A 283 11.01 -31.12 -15.42
CA LYS A 283 10.38 -31.99 -14.42
C LYS A 283 8.89 -31.73 -14.26
N ARG A 284 8.45 -30.47 -14.36
CA ARG A 284 7.01 -30.12 -14.34
C ARG A 284 6.31 -30.61 -15.60
N ILE A 285 6.91 -30.43 -16.77
CA ILE A 285 6.35 -30.93 -18.05
C ILE A 285 6.12 -32.44 -17.98
N ARG A 286 7.13 -33.19 -17.52
CA ARG A 286 7.03 -34.65 -17.36
C ARG A 286 5.92 -35.07 -16.39
N ARG A 287 5.78 -34.38 -15.26
CA ARG A 287 4.71 -34.65 -14.28
C ARG A 287 3.32 -34.41 -14.85
N THR A 288 3.14 -33.35 -15.62
CA THR A 288 1.87 -33.07 -16.30
C THR A 288 1.52 -34.19 -17.29
N LYS A 289 2.49 -34.62 -18.10
CA LYS A 289 2.34 -35.74 -19.03
C LYS A 289 2.00 -37.06 -18.34
N GLU A 290 2.68 -37.38 -17.23
CA GLU A 290 2.39 -38.57 -16.42
C GLU A 290 1.02 -38.53 -15.74
N ALA A 291 0.51 -37.34 -15.41
CA ALA A 291 -0.81 -37.17 -14.81
C ALA A 291 -1.94 -37.39 -15.82
N GLU A 292 -1.75 -36.99 -17.09
CA GLU A 292 -2.74 -37.21 -18.16
C GLU A 292 -2.86 -38.69 -18.56
N LEU A 293 -1.78 -39.48 -18.45
CA LEU A 293 -1.80 -40.91 -18.75
C LEU A 293 -2.47 -41.79 -17.67
N ARG A 294 -2.83 -41.23 -16.51
CA ARG A 294 -3.45 -41.95 -15.38
C ARG A 294 -4.96 -41.75 -15.25
N ILE A 295 -5.56 -40.96 -16.14
CA ILE A 295 -7.01 -40.72 -16.24
C ILE A 295 -7.57 -41.62 -17.35
#